data_AF-A0A067QW34-F1
#
_entry.id   AF-A0A067QW34-F1
#
_cell.length_a   1.000
_cell.length_b   1.000
_cell.length_c   1.000
_cell.angle_alpha   90.00
_cell.angle_beta   90.00
_cell.angle_gamma   90.00
#
_symmetry.space_group_name_H-M   'P 1'
#
loop_
_entity.id
_entity.type
_entity.pdbx_description
1 polymer ?
#
loop_
_entity_poly.entity_id
_entity_poly.type
_entity_poly.pdbx_seq_one_letter_code
_entity_poly.pdbx_strand_id
1 'polypeptide(L)'
;MDLLENIAQELEFDFHLYIVADGLFGTKSRDVQQSFHSRAKNTVVERGDPKWNGIVGDLVSGAAHMSFAALSVSSARSEVIDFSAPYFFSGVSFLAAPTQKSEIPLLAFLLPFSPELWIAIFTSLNITAMAVAVYEWWSPFGLNPWGRQRSKNFSIASALWVMWGLLCGHLVAFKAPKSWPNKFLINVWGGFSVIFVASYTANIAALIAGLFFHNDVSNYHDRSVSTR
;
A
#
# COMPACT_ATOMS: atom_id res chain seq x y z
N MET A 1 20.12 25.56 17.09
CA MET A 1 21.23 26.45 17.45
C MET A 1 21.03 27.79 16.77
N ASP A 2 20.85 27.80 15.45
CA ASP A 2 20.65 29.00 14.62
C ASP A 2 19.54 29.93 15.14
N LEU A 3 18.39 29.37 15.55
CA LEU A 3 17.28 30.18 16.10
C LEU A 3 17.68 30.90 17.41
N LEU A 4 18.48 30.27 18.27
CA LEU A 4 18.94 30.89 19.53
C LEU A 4 19.97 31.98 19.25
N GLU A 5 20.89 31.75 18.32
CA GLU A 5 21.90 32.75 17.92
C GLU A 5 21.25 34.00 17.35
N ASN A 6 20.21 33.85 16.51
CA ASN A 6 19.46 34.98 15.98
C ASN A 6 18.77 35.78 17.09
N ILE A 7 18.14 35.10 18.05
CA ILE A 7 17.46 35.75 19.19
C ILE A 7 18.48 36.46 20.10
N ALA A 8 19.64 35.85 20.33
CA ALA A 8 20.72 36.44 21.11
C ALA A 8 21.29 37.72 20.47
N GLN A 9 21.42 37.74 19.13
CA GLN A 9 21.85 38.93 18.40
C GLN A 9 20.79 40.04 18.43
N GLU A 10 19.51 39.69 18.29
CA GLU A 10 18.41 40.68 18.27
C GLU A 10 18.14 41.29 19.65
N LEU A 11 18.27 40.49 20.72
CA LEU A 11 18.03 40.92 22.10
C LEU A 11 19.33 41.30 22.85
N GLU A 12 20.47 41.27 22.17
CA GLU A 12 21.79 41.64 22.69
C GLU A 12 22.16 40.94 24.03
N PHE A 13 22.04 39.62 24.10
CA PHE A 13 22.46 38.85 25.29
C PHE A 13 23.47 37.75 24.96
N ASP A 14 24.39 37.52 25.91
CA ASP A 14 25.31 36.39 25.89
C ASP A 14 24.69 35.15 26.55
N PHE A 15 25.07 33.96 26.09
CA PHE A 15 24.56 32.70 26.62
C PHE A 15 25.65 31.66 26.81
N HIS A 16 25.45 30.78 27.79
CA HIS A 16 26.28 29.60 28.01
C HIS A 16 25.41 28.35 27.94
N LEU A 17 25.72 27.44 27.02
CA LEU A 17 24.95 26.22 26.82
C LEU A 17 25.48 25.08 27.68
N TYR A 18 24.55 24.32 28.23
CA TYR A 18 24.84 23.03 28.83
C TYR A 18 23.71 22.06 28.52
N ILE A 19 24.00 20.77 28.67
CA ILE A 19 23.04 19.69 28.50
C ILE A 19 22.60 19.25 29.90
N VAL A 20 21.31 19.11 30.10
CA VAL A 20 20.73 18.62 31.35
C VAL A 20 21.31 17.26 31.71
N ALA A 21 21.69 17.09 32.99
CA ALA A 21 22.45 15.94 33.46
C ALA A 21 21.72 14.59 33.29
N ASP A 22 20.38 14.57 33.41
CA ASP A 22 19.57 13.35 33.30
C ASP A 22 19.07 13.05 31.87
N GLY A 23 19.24 13.99 30.93
CA GLY A 23 18.77 13.87 29.55
C GLY A 23 17.25 13.82 29.38
N LEU A 24 16.47 14.20 30.41
CA LEU A 24 15.00 14.15 30.38
C LEU A 24 14.39 15.53 30.15
N PHE A 25 13.20 15.55 29.55
CA PHE A 25 12.44 16.79 29.34
C PHE A 25 11.81 17.35 30.63
N GLY A 26 11.61 16.49 31.62
CA GLY A 26 10.99 16.84 32.89
C GLY A 26 9.60 16.26 33.07
N THR A 27 9.47 15.47 34.13
CA THR A 27 8.27 14.83 34.63
C THR A 27 8.16 15.12 36.11
N LYS A 28 6.95 15.42 36.57
CA LYS A 28 6.67 15.59 37.99
C LYS A 28 6.93 14.26 38.67
N SER A 29 7.92 14.21 39.58
CA SER A 29 8.13 13.04 40.41
C SER A 29 6.89 12.91 41.29
N ARG A 30 5.96 12.03 40.90
CA ARG A 30 4.91 11.61 41.82
C ARG A 30 5.64 10.83 42.89
N ASP A 31 5.59 11.32 44.12
CA ASP A 31 6.02 10.54 45.27
C ASP A 31 5.54 9.10 45.07
N VAL A 32 6.50 8.18 44.92
CA VAL A 32 6.25 6.74 44.94
C VAL A 32 5.87 6.42 46.38
N GLN A 33 4.67 6.84 46.76
CA GLN A 33 4.06 6.61 48.06
C GLN A 33 2.86 5.68 47.87
N GLN A 34 3.03 4.58 47.12
CA GLN A 34 2.06 3.47 47.16
C GLN A 34 2.61 2.15 46.59
N SER A 35 3.60 1.60 47.29
CA SER A 35 3.91 0.15 47.43
C SER A 35 5.33 0.13 48.00
N PHE A 36 5.52 -0.02 49.30
CA PHE A 36 5.46 -1.29 49.99
C PHE A 36 5.17 -1.00 51.47
N HIS A 37 4.35 -1.84 52.09
CA HIS A 37 4.28 -1.91 53.55
C HIS A 37 5.68 -2.24 54.10
N SER A 38 6.41 -1.25 54.59
CA SER A 38 7.48 -1.52 55.54
C SER A 38 7.57 -0.41 56.57
N ARG A 39 7.28 -0.84 57.80
CA ARG A 39 7.30 -0.12 59.05
C ARG A 39 8.72 0.36 59.35
N ALA A 40 9.03 1.64 59.13
CA ALA A 40 10.20 2.26 59.74
C ALA A 40 10.09 3.78 59.87
N LYS A 41 10.13 4.21 61.15
CA LYS A 41 10.59 5.48 61.73
C LYS A 41 9.87 6.79 61.34
N ASN A 42 9.49 7.50 62.42
CA ASN A 42 9.09 8.90 62.44
C ASN A 42 10.22 9.78 61.89
N THR A 43 10.23 9.98 60.58
CA THR A 43 10.86 11.14 59.95
C THR A 43 9.74 12.09 59.58
N VAL A 44 9.87 13.35 59.99
CA VAL A 44 9.03 14.44 59.50
C VAL A 44 9.17 14.43 57.98
N VAL A 45 8.16 13.91 57.28
CA VAL A 45 8.03 14.09 55.84
C VAL A 45 7.63 15.54 55.69
N GLU A 46 8.62 16.43 55.57
CA GLU A 46 8.38 17.75 55.02
C GLU A 46 7.61 17.51 53.73
N ARG A 47 6.39 18.05 53.66
CA ARG A 47 5.55 18.03 52.48
C ARG A 47 6.24 18.94 51.45
N GLY A 48 7.34 18.45 50.90
CA GLY A 48 8.17 19.16 49.96
C GLY A 48 7.38 19.40 48.69
N ASP A 49 7.56 20.58 48.12
CA ASP A 49 6.97 20.91 46.84
C ASP A 49 7.32 19.82 45.81
N PRO A 50 6.38 19.48 44.92
CA PRO A 50 6.56 18.41 43.98
C PRO A 50 7.82 18.64 43.13
N LYS A 51 8.79 17.74 43.27
CA LYS A 51 10.07 17.87 42.58
C LYS A 51 9.92 17.50 41.10
N TRP A 52 10.37 18.42 40.25
CA TRP A 52 10.52 18.21 38.82
C TRP A 52 11.95 17.78 38.51
N ASN A 53 12.10 16.83 37.58
CA ASN A 53 13.41 16.48 37.02
C ASN A 53 13.57 17.10 35.62
N GLY A 54 14.66 16.75 34.92
CA GLY A 54 14.91 17.19 33.56
C GLY A 54 15.05 18.71 33.40
N ILE A 55 14.83 19.16 32.17
CA ILE A 55 14.83 20.58 31.80
C ILE A 55 13.91 21.40 32.72
N VAL A 56 12.71 20.90 33.05
CA VAL A 56 11.78 21.62 33.93
C VAL A 56 12.33 21.76 35.34
N GLY A 57 13.01 20.73 35.88
CA GLY A 57 13.64 20.80 37.20
C GLY A 57 14.76 21.85 37.27
N ASP A 58 15.60 21.94 36.24
CA ASP A 58 16.68 22.92 36.18
C ASP A 58 16.16 24.36 36.11
N LEU A 59 15.03 24.59 35.40
CA LEU A 59 14.37 25.89 35.36
C LEU A 59 13.73 26.27 36.71
N VAL A 60 13.03 25.33 37.35
CA VAL A 60 12.35 25.58 38.64
C VAL A 60 13.35 25.80 39.78
N SER A 61 14.48 25.08 39.76
CA SER A 61 15.55 25.24 40.76
C SER A 61 16.42 26.48 40.53
N GLY A 62 16.29 27.16 39.40
CA GLY A 62 17.13 28.29 39.00
C GLY A 62 18.52 27.89 38.51
N ALA A 63 18.78 26.60 38.26
CA ALA A 63 20.01 26.13 37.64
C ALA A 63 20.09 26.52 36.14
N ALA A 64 18.94 26.72 35.48
CA ALA A 64 18.83 27.29 34.15
C ALA A 64 17.97 28.56 34.18
N HIS A 65 18.36 29.58 33.40
CA HIS A 65 17.54 30.79 33.22
C HIS A 65 16.53 30.65 32.06
N MET A 66 16.88 29.89 31.03
CA MET A 66 16.04 29.67 29.84
C MET A 66 16.33 28.29 29.25
N SER A 67 15.30 27.66 28.70
CA SER A 67 15.42 26.42 27.94
C SER A 67 15.15 26.67 26.46
N PHE A 68 16.08 26.25 25.61
CA PHE A 68 15.93 26.27 24.16
C PHE A 68 15.95 24.86 23.59
N ALA A 69 14.81 24.16 23.70
CA ALA A 69 14.67 22.75 23.31
C ALA A 69 13.31 22.48 22.68
N ALA A 70 13.15 21.32 22.05
CA ALA A 70 11.86 20.83 21.55
C ALA A 70 10.95 20.36 22.71
N LEU A 71 10.56 21.31 23.56
CA LEU A 71 9.76 21.06 24.76
C LEU A 71 8.27 21.34 24.47
N SER A 72 7.44 20.31 24.62
CA SER A 72 5.99 20.45 24.45
C SER A 72 5.36 21.26 25.58
N VAL A 73 4.53 22.24 25.22
CA VAL A 73 3.67 23.01 26.14
C VAL A 73 2.58 22.07 26.69
N SER A 74 2.49 21.97 28.01
CA SER A 74 1.47 21.15 28.70
C SER A 74 0.98 21.87 29.94
N SER A 75 -0.30 21.68 30.30
CA SER A 75 -0.90 22.35 31.47
C SER A 75 -0.08 22.19 32.75
N ALA A 76 0.40 20.97 33.03
CA ALA A 76 1.16 20.69 34.24
C ALA A 76 2.52 21.39 34.28
N ARG A 77 3.15 21.65 33.13
CA ARG A 77 4.41 22.40 33.06
C ARG A 77 4.16 23.90 33.14
N SER A 78 3.08 24.40 32.54
CA SER A 78 2.70 25.82 32.57
C SER A 78 2.31 26.32 33.97
N GLU A 79 2.07 25.42 34.93
CA GLU A 79 1.86 25.80 36.35
C GLU A 79 3.15 26.19 37.08
N VAL A 80 4.32 25.77 36.58
CA VAL A 80 5.62 25.94 37.25
C VAL A 80 6.64 26.73 36.44
N ILE A 81 6.47 26.81 35.11
CA ILE A 81 7.31 27.58 34.21
C ILE A 81 6.46 28.31 33.18
N ASP A 82 6.92 29.48 32.76
CA ASP A 82 6.29 30.24 31.68
C ASP A 82 6.83 29.80 30.32
N PHE A 83 5.95 29.86 29.30
CA PHE A 83 6.29 29.55 27.91
C PHE A 83 6.09 30.79 27.03
N SER A 84 6.90 30.89 25.97
CA SER A 84 6.64 31.83 24.88
C SER A 84 5.46 31.38 24.03
N ALA A 85 5.05 32.21 23.07
CA ALA A 85 4.18 31.77 22.00
C ALA A 85 4.81 30.55 21.27
N PRO A 86 4.03 29.49 20.98
CA PRO A 86 4.52 28.35 20.21
C PRO A 86 4.96 28.78 18.81
N TYR A 87 6.17 28.44 18.40
CA TYR A 87 6.71 28.71 17.06
C TYR A 87 6.64 27.50 16.12
N PHE A 88 6.37 26.30 16.66
CA PHE A 88 6.28 25.06 15.89
C PHE A 88 5.10 24.22 16.39
N PHE A 89 4.24 23.78 15.46
CA PHE A 89 3.10 22.93 15.74
C PHE A 89 3.37 21.53 15.17
N SER A 90 3.35 20.52 16.03
CA SER A 90 3.52 19.12 15.65
C SER A 90 2.46 18.24 16.31
N GLY A 91 2.10 17.16 15.65
CA GLY A 91 1.17 16.15 16.13
C GLY A 91 1.87 14.84 16.49
N VAL A 92 1.11 13.90 17.06
CA VAL A 92 1.58 12.52 17.28
C VAL A 92 1.31 11.71 16.01
N SER A 93 2.34 11.04 15.52
CA SER A 93 2.26 10.14 14.37
C SER A 93 2.80 8.76 14.72
N PHE A 94 2.26 7.72 14.10
CA PHE A 94 2.76 6.37 14.25
C PHE A 94 3.81 6.07 13.20
N LEU A 95 4.89 5.43 13.62
CA LEU A 95 5.88 4.85 12.72
C LEU A 95 5.73 3.33 12.79
N ALA A 96 5.25 2.73 11.70
CA ALA A 96 5.17 1.29 11.56
C ALA A 96 6.24 0.83 10.56
N ALA A 97 6.94 -0.25 10.89
CA ALA A 97 7.80 -0.91 9.91
C ALA A 97 6.93 -1.47 8.79
N PRO A 98 7.32 -1.31 7.50
CA PRO A 98 6.61 -1.96 6.40
C PRO A 98 6.54 -3.46 6.67
N THR A 99 5.35 -4.07 6.61
CA THR A 99 5.30 -5.54 6.55
C THR A 99 5.93 -5.98 5.24
N GLN A 100 6.71 -7.07 5.26
CA GLN A 100 7.30 -7.59 4.03
C GLN A 100 6.18 -7.84 3.02
N LYS A 101 6.26 -7.17 1.87
CA LYS A 101 5.36 -7.41 0.74
C LYS A 101 5.38 -8.91 0.45
N SER A 102 4.21 -9.55 0.56
CA SER A 102 4.07 -10.94 0.13
C SER A 102 4.65 -11.10 -1.27
N GLU A 103 5.54 -12.08 -1.44
CA GLU A 103 6.12 -12.35 -2.75
C GLU A 103 4.99 -12.63 -3.73
N ILE A 104 4.94 -11.86 -4.83
CA ILE A 104 3.92 -12.06 -5.86
C ILE A 104 4.16 -13.46 -6.45
N PRO A 105 3.20 -14.41 -6.32
CA PRO A 105 3.41 -15.76 -6.79
C PRO A 105 3.62 -15.76 -8.32
N LEU A 106 4.42 -16.68 -8.84
CA LEU A 106 4.70 -16.78 -10.29
C LEU A 106 3.41 -16.95 -11.13
N LEU A 107 2.36 -17.50 -10.54
CA LEU A 107 1.04 -17.70 -11.17
C LEU A 107 0.07 -16.53 -10.92
N ALA A 108 0.54 -15.38 -10.44
CA ALA A 108 -0.31 -14.23 -10.18
C ALA A 108 -1.05 -13.73 -11.43
N PHE A 109 -0.51 -13.98 -12.62
CA PHE A 109 -1.16 -13.65 -13.88
C PHE A 109 -2.42 -14.50 -14.16
N LEU A 110 -2.64 -15.63 -13.48
CA LEU A 110 -3.84 -16.47 -13.62
C LEU A 110 -4.96 -16.09 -12.65
N LEU A 111 -4.63 -15.40 -11.55
CA LEU A 111 -5.57 -14.91 -10.54
C LEU A 111 -6.74 -14.03 -11.05
N PRO A 112 -6.61 -13.24 -12.14
CA PRO A 112 -7.67 -12.34 -12.59
C PRO A 112 -8.98 -13.05 -12.98
N PHE A 113 -8.91 -14.34 -13.28
CA PHE A 113 -10.07 -15.16 -13.65
C PHE A 113 -10.11 -16.45 -12.83
N SER A 114 -11.33 -16.91 -12.55
CA SER A 114 -11.53 -18.19 -11.87
C SER A 114 -11.09 -19.36 -12.77
N PRO A 115 -10.67 -20.49 -12.19
CA PRO A 115 -10.34 -21.70 -12.95
C PRO A 115 -11.48 -22.17 -13.86
N GLU A 116 -12.73 -22.02 -13.41
CA GLU A 116 -13.92 -22.35 -14.19
C GLU A 116 -14.01 -21.52 -15.48
N LEU A 117 -13.74 -20.21 -15.38
CA LEU A 117 -13.79 -19.30 -16.52
C LEU A 117 -12.66 -19.60 -17.52
N TRP A 118 -11.47 -19.94 -17.03
CA TRP A 118 -10.37 -20.42 -17.87
C TRP A 118 -10.76 -21.67 -18.67
N ILE A 119 -11.33 -22.68 -18.00
CA ILE A 119 -11.80 -23.91 -18.65
C ILE A 119 -12.89 -23.58 -19.69
N ALA A 120 -13.82 -22.67 -19.37
CA ALA A 120 -14.86 -22.24 -20.29
C ALA A 120 -14.29 -21.57 -21.55
N ILE A 121 -13.27 -20.72 -21.43
CA ILE A 121 -12.60 -20.08 -22.59
C ILE A 121 -11.88 -21.10 -23.46
N PHE A 122 -11.10 -22.00 -22.87
CA PHE A 122 -10.41 -23.03 -23.64
C PHE A 122 -11.41 -23.93 -24.36
N THR A 123 -12.50 -24.29 -23.71
CA THR A 123 -13.56 -25.11 -24.30
C THR A 123 -14.28 -24.37 -25.42
N SER A 124 -14.67 -23.10 -25.20
CA SER A 124 -15.35 -22.29 -26.22
C SER A 124 -14.47 -22.05 -27.44
N LEU A 125 -13.17 -21.80 -27.26
CA LEU A 125 -12.21 -21.66 -28.35
C LEU A 125 -12.18 -22.90 -29.25
N ASN A 126 -12.09 -24.08 -28.66
CA ASN A 126 -12.06 -25.34 -29.42
C ASN A 126 -13.38 -25.57 -30.17
N ILE A 127 -14.52 -25.31 -29.52
CA ILE A 127 -15.84 -25.42 -30.15
C ILE A 127 -15.96 -24.45 -31.32
N THR A 128 -15.57 -23.18 -31.16
CA THR A 128 -15.67 -22.20 -32.23
C THR A 128 -14.70 -22.54 -33.38
N ALA A 129 -13.49 -23.02 -33.10
CA ALA A 129 -12.57 -23.49 -34.13
C ALA A 129 -13.13 -24.68 -34.95
N MET A 130 -13.76 -25.65 -34.27
CA MET A 130 -14.45 -26.75 -34.96
C MET A 130 -15.61 -26.22 -35.81
N ALA A 131 -16.43 -25.29 -35.30
CA ALA A 131 -17.53 -24.70 -36.05
C ALA A 131 -17.04 -23.96 -37.31
N VAL A 132 -15.98 -23.16 -37.19
CA VAL A 132 -15.31 -22.49 -38.34
C VAL A 132 -14.86 -23.52 -39.39
N ALA A 133 -14.24 -24.62 -38.97
CA ALA A 133 -13.83 -25.69 -39.89
C ALA A 133 -15.02 -26.38 -40.57
N VAL A 134 -16.07 -26.72 -39.82
CA VAL A 134 -17.28 -27.37 -40.34
C VAL A 134 -18.02 -26.46 -41.32
N TYR A 135 -18.19 -25.17 -41.00
CA TYR A 135 -18.83 -24.21 -41.89
C TYR A 135 -18.04 -24.02 -43.19
N GLU A 136 -16.71 -24.05 -43.13
CA GLU A 136 -15.88 -23.99 -44.33
C GLU A 136 -15.95 -25.28 -45.15
N TRP A 137 -16.12 -26.45 -44.52
CA TRP A 137 -16.26 -27.74 -45.22
C TRP A 137 -17.62 -27.96 -45.86
N TRP A 138 -18.69 -27.43 -45.27
CA TRP A 138 -20.05 -27.52 -45.81
C TRP A 138 -20.37 -26.41 -46.81
N SER A 139 -19.53 -25.39 -46.93
CA SER A 139 -19.75 -24.31 -47.87
C SER A 139 -19.48 -24.77 -49.32
N PRO A 140 -20.39 -24.53 -50.28
CA PRO A 140 -20.19 -24.89 -51.69
C PRO A 140 -19.02 -24.12 -52.35
N PHE A 141 -18.57 -23.01 -51.74
CA PHE A 141 -17.42 -22.20 -52.17
C PHE A 141 -16.20 -22.34 -51.25
N GLY A 142 -16.27 -23.28 -50.30
CA GLY A 142 -15.29 -23.49 -49.25
C GLY A 142 -14.04 -24.26 -49.71
N LEU A 143 -13.04 -24.29 -48.84
CA LEU A 143 -11.78 -25.00 -49.06
C LEU A 143 -11.89 -26.44 -48.54
N ASN A 144 -12.67 -27.26 -49.24
CA ASN A 144 -13.02 -28.63 -48.85
C ASN A 144 -11.77 -29.52 -48.74
N PRO A 145 -11.61 -30.36 -47.70
CA PRO A 145 -10.44 -31.23 -47.53
C PRO A 145 -10.26 -32.24 -48.66
N TRP A 146 -11.38 -32.63 -49.29
CA TRP A 146 -11.50 -33.62 -50.36
C TRP A 146 -11.46 -33.02 -51.78
N GLY A 147 -11.25 -31.71 -51.91
CA GLY A 147 -11.22 -31.02 -53.20
C GLY A 147 -9.88 -31.14 -53.96
N ARG A 148 -9.92 -30.93 -55.28
CA ARG A 148 -8.78 -31.05 -56.22
C ARG A 148 -7.62 -30.05 -55.99
N GLN A 149 -7.74 -29.11 -55.05
CA GLN A 149 -6.70 -28.11 -54.71
C GLN A 149 -6.21 -28.23 -53.25
N ARG A 150 -5.59 -29.37 -52.92
CA ARG A 150 -5.10 -29.74 -51.58
C ARG A 150 -4.14 -28.72 -50.93
N SER A 151 -3.44 -27.91 -51.72
CA SER A 151 -2.52 -26.86 -51.25
C SER A 151 -3.19 -25.60 -50.70
N LYS A 152 -4.52 -25.50 -50.75
CA LYS A 152 -5.28 -24.35 -50.22
C LYS A 152 -6.25 -24.72 -49.09
N ASN A 153 -6.26 -25.97 -48.62
CA ASN A 153 -7.27 -26.47 -47.69
C ASN A 153 -7.24 -25.74 -46.34
N PHE A 154 -8.42 -25.36 -45.85
CA PHE A 154 -8.60 -24.85 -44.49
C PHE A 154 -8.84 -26.05 -43.56
N SER A 155 -7.83 -26.39 -42.76
CA SER A 155 -7.87 -27.50 -41.80
C SER A 155 -8.34 -27.02 -40.42
N ILE A 156 -8.73 -27.96 -39.54
CA ILE A 156 -9.00 -27.65 -38.13
C ILE A 156 -7.79 -26.99 -37.47
N ALA A 157 -6.57 -27.38 -37.83
CA ALA A 157 -5.35 -26.76 -37.30
C ALA A 157 -5.23 -25.28 -37.72
N SER A 158 -5.57 -24.95 -38.98
CA SER A 158 -5.62 -23.54 -39.40
C SER A 158 -6.76 -22.77 -38.72
N ALA A 159 -7.90 -23.41 -38.44
CA ALA A 159 -8.98 -22.80 -37.69
C ALA A 159 -8.54 -22.48 -36.26
N LEU A 160 -8.00 -23.48 -35.54
CA LEU A 160 -7.47 -23.31 -34.18
C LEU A 160 -6.42 -22.20 -34.11
N TRP A 161 -5.48 -22.18 -35.05
CA TRP A 161 -4.45 -21.13 -35.14
C TRP A 161 -5.06 -19.72 -35.26
N VAL A 162 -6.10 -19.57 -36.08
CA VAL A 162 -6.82 -18.29 -36.23
C VAL A 162 -7.55 -17.90 -34.96
N MET A 163 -8.26 -18.83 -34.31
CA MET A 163 -9.01 -18.56 -33.08
C MET A 163 -8.09 -18.17 -31.92
N TRP A 164 -6.95 -18.84 -31.79
CA TRP A 164 -5.92 -18.51 -30.81
C TRP A 164 -5.26 -17.16 -31.10
N GLY A 165 -4.95 -16.90 -32.38
CA GLY A 165 -4.41 -15.61 -32.81
C GLY A 165 -5.32 -14.44 -32.45
N LEU A 166 -6.62 -14.57 -32.71
CA LEU A 166 -7.62 -13.57 -32.37
C LEU A 166 -7.75 -13.37 -30.86
N LEU A 167 -7.74 -14.45 -30.07
CA LEU A 167 -7.83 -14.36 -28.61
C LEU A 167 -6.63 -13.62 -28.00
N CYS A 168 -5.43 -13.83 -28.54
CA CYS A 168 -4.20 -13.16 -28.09
C CYS A 168 -3.99 -11.77 -28.71
N GLY A 169 -4.95 -11.23 -29.46
CA GLY A 169 -4.84 -9.92 -30.09
C GLY A 169 -3.84 -9.86 -31.25
N HIS A 170 -3.40 -11.00 -31.78
CA HIS A 170 -2.53 -11.06 -32.96
C HIS A 170 -3.39 -11.07 -34.23
N LEU A 171 -3.23 -10.05 -35.08
CA LEU A 171 -3.81 -10.06 -36.43
C LEU A 171 -3.00 -11.02 -37.31
N VAL A 172 -3.29 -12.32 -37.18
CA VAL A 172 -2.64 -13.34 -37.98
C VAL A 172 -3.01 -13.12 -39.44
N ALA A 173 -2.00 -13.08 -40.33
CA ALA A 173 -2.23 -13.14 -41.77
C ALA A 173 -2.67 -14.56 -42.15
N PHE A 174 -3.96 -14.86 -42.02
CA PHE A 174 -4.55 -16.11 -42.51
C PHE A 174 -5.28 -15.90 -43.83
N LYS A 175 -5.39 -16.98 -44.59
CA LYS A 175 -6.17 -16.97 -45.83
C LYS A 175 -7.63 -16.79 -45.46
N ALA A 176 -8.18 -15.61 -45.75
CA ALA A 176 -9.54 -15.25 -45.37
C ALA A 176 -10.55 -16.31 -45.85
N PRO A 177 -11.43 -16.82 -44.98
CA PRO A 177 -12.43 -17.78 -45.38
C PRO A 177 -13.38 -17.18 -46.39
N LYS A 178 -13.80 -18.02 -47.34
CA LYS A 178 -14.64 -17.57 -48.45
C LYS A 178 -16.12 -17.54 -48.07
N SER A 179 -16.51 -18.36 -47.11
CA SER A 179 -17.90 -18.51 -46.70
C SER A 179 -18.39 -17.33 -45.84
N TRP A 180 -19.59 -16.81 -46.16
CA TRP A 180 -20.23 -15.71 -45.44
C TRP A 180 -20.52 -16.01 -43.96
N PRO A 181 -21.07 -17.20 -43.60
CA PRO A 181 -21.29 -17.57 -42.20
C PRO A 181 -20.01 -17.59 -41.37
N ASN A 182 -18.89 -18.02 -41.98
CA ASN A 182 -17.61 -18.09 -41.29
C ASN A 182 -17.01 -16.70 -41.04
N LYS A 183 -17.19 -15.75 -41.97
CA LYS A 183 -16.82 -14.34 -41.74
C LYS A 183 -17.59 -13.73 -40.57
N PHE A 184 -18.89 -14.00 -40.49
CA PHE A 184 -19.71 -13.53 -39.36
C PHE A 184 -19.23 -14.14 -38.03
N LEU A 185 -19.02 -15.46 -38.00
CA LEU A 185 -18.56 -16.17 -36.80
C LEU A 185 -17.20 -15.66 -36.30
N ILE A 186 -16.25 -15.42 -37.22
CA ILE A 186 -14.93 -14.85 -36.89
C ILE A 186 -15.05 -13.44 -36.34
N ASN A 187 -15.94 -12.60 -36.88
CA ASN A 187 -16.16 -11.25 -36.36
C ASN A 187 -16.77 -11.29 -34.95
N VAL A 188 -17.73 -12.18 -34.69
CA VAL A 188 -18.31 -12.38 -33.35
C VAL A 188 -17.24 -12.84 -32.37
N TRP A 189 -16.40 -13.80 -32.75
CA TRP A 189 -15.27 -14.23 -31.92
C TRP A 189 -14.24 -13.13 -31.70
N GLY A 190 -13.97 -12.30 -32.71
CA GLY A 190 -13.10 -11.13 -32.58
C GLY A 190 -13.63 -10.14 -31.54
N GLY A 191 -14.94 -9.85 -31.57
CA GLY A 191 -15.60 -9.02 -30.56
C GLY A 191 -15.48 -9.61 -29.14
N PHE A 192 -15.74 -10.91 -28.99
CA PHE A 192 -15.54 -11.62 -27.72
C PHE A 192 -14.08 -11.53 -27.24
N SER A 193 -13.12 -11.71 -28.13
CA SER A 193 -11.69 -11.66 -27.82
C SER A 193 -11.25 -10.28 -27.30
N VAL A 194 -11.75 -9.20 -27.91
CA VAL A 194 -11.48 -7.83 -27.45
C VAL A 194 -12.03 -7.61 -26.04
N ILE A 195 -13.28 -8.04 -25.79
CA ILE A 195 -13.89 -7.93 -24.45
C ILE A 195 -13.09 -8.73 -23.42
N PHE A 196 -12.71 -9.96 -23.77
CA PHE A 196 -11.89 -10.83 -22.92
C PHE A 196 -10.56 -10.18 -22.52
N VAL A 197 -9.77 -9.69 -23.48
CA VAL A 197 -8.48 -9.05 -23.22
C VAL A 197 -8.65 -7.79 -22.39
N ALA A 198 -9.69 -6.98 -22.67
CA ALA A 198 -9.99 -5.77 -21.91
C ALA A 198 -10.33 -6.08 -20.45
N SER A 199 -11.21 -7.06 -20.20
CA SER A 199 -11.58 -7.49 -18.85
C SER A 199 -10.40 -8.09 -18.08
N TYR A 200 -9.56 -8.89 -18.74
CA TYR A 200 -8.36 -9.45 -18.14
C TYR A 200 -7.38 -8.36 -17.69
N THR A 201 -7.14 -7.39 -18.58
CA THR A 201 -6.25 -6.25 -18.31
C THR A 201 -6.79 -5.39 -17.17
N ALA A 202 -8.09 -5.12 -17.15
CA ALA A 202 -8.74 -4.37 -16.08
C ALA A 202 -8.63 -5.08 -14.72
N ASN A 203 -8.86 -6.40 -14.68
CA ASN A 203 -8.79 -7.19 -13.45
C ASN A 203 -7.35 -7.30 -12.91
N ILE A 204 -6.36 -7.45 -13.79
CA ILE A 204 -4.95 -7.36 -13.38
C ILE A 204 -4.63 -6.00 -12.78
N ALA A 205 -5.04 -4.92 -13.45
CA ALA A 205 -4.77 -3.57 -12.96
C ALA A 205 -5.38 -3.36 -11.57
N ALA A 206 -6.63 -3.81 -11.36
CA ALA A 206 -7.29 -3.77 -10.07
C ALA A 206 -6.56 -4.61 -9.00
N LEU A 207 -6.11 -5.82 -9.33
CA LEU A 207 -5.35 -6.69 -8.43
C LEU A 207 -4.03 -6.03 -8.00
N ILE A 208 -3.29 -5.48 -8.98
CA ILE A 208 -2.02 -4.79 -8.75
C ILE A 208 -2.22 -3.54 -7.88
N ALA A 209 -3.25 -2.75 -8.16
CA ALA A 209 -3.59 -1.59 -7.34
C ALA A 209 -3.91 -2.00 -5.90
N GLY A 210 -4.71 -3.04 -5.70
CA GLY A 210 -5.03 -3.56 -4.37
C GLY A 210 -3.80 -4.01 -3.58
N LEU A 211 -2.82 -4.61 -4.26
CA LEU A 211 -1.56 -5.05 -3.64
C LEU A 211 -0.65 -3.89 -3.22
N PHE A 212 -0.61 -2.79 -3.98
CA PHE A 212 0.32 -1.68 -3.72
C PHE A 212 -0.21 -0.59 -2.79
N PHE A 213 -1.53 -0.50 -2.59
CA PHE A 213 -2.15 0.59 -1.81
C PHE A 213 -2.70 0.16 -0.43
N HIS A 214 -2.36 -1.03 0.07
CA HIS A 214 -2.77 -1.46 1.40
C HIS A 214 -1.80 -0.95 2.48
N ASN A 215 -2.25 -0.01 3.32
CA ASN A 215 -1.53 0.38 4.53
C ASN A 215 -1.93 -0.55 5.68
N ASP A 216 -0.97 -1.22 6.32
CA ASP A 216 -1.24 -2.18 7.41
C ASP A 216 -1.75 -1.52 8.71
N VAL A 217 -1.48 -0.23 8.88
CA VAL A 217 -1.95 0.55 10.03
C VAL A 217 -2.51 1.86 9.52
N SER A 218 -3.83 1.98 9.56
CA SER A 218 -4.54 3.19 9.11
C SER A 218 -4.87 4.14 10.27
N ASN A 219 -5.04 3.62 11.49
CA ASN A 219 -5.58 4.37 12.62
C ASN A 219 -5.14 3.81 13.99
N TYR A 220 -5.28 4.60 15.06
CA TYR A 220 -4.99 4.19 16.43
C TYR A 220 -5.97 3.15 17.00
N HIS A 221 -7.17 3.04 16.42
CA HIS A 221 -8.14 1.99 16.73
C HIS A 221 -7.88 0.67 16.00
N ASP A 222 -6.83 0.62 15.18
CA ASP A 222 -6.56 -0.57 14.39
C ASP A 222 -6.13 -1.73 15.30
N ARG A 223 -6.83 -2.86 15.18
CA ARG A 223 -6.58 -4.04 16.03
C ARG A 223 -5.20 -4.63 15.79
N SER A 224 -4.60 -4.37 14.63
CA SER A 224 -3.24 -4.76 14.29
C SER A 224 -2.18 -4.19 15.24
N VAL A 225 -2.49 -3.08 15.92
CA VAL A 225 -1.60 -2.45 16.92
C VAL A 225 -1.70 -3.12 18.30
N SER A 226 -2.83 -3.75 18.62
CA SER A 226 -3.09 -4.33 19.96
C SER A 226 -2.56 -5.76 20.14
N THR A 227 -2.12 -6.42 19.07
CA THR A 227 -1.83 -7.87 19.07
C THR A 227 -0.34 -8.22 18.94
N ARG A 228 0.56 -7.26 19.12
CA ARG A 228 2.00 -7.51 19.27
C ARG A 228 2.47 -7.13 20.66
#